data_AF-A0A965XWB5-F1
#
_entry.id   AF-A0A965XWB5-F1
#
_cell.length_a   1.000
_cell.length_b   1.000
_cell.length_c   1.000
_cell.angle_alpha   90.00
_cell.angle_beta   90.00
_cell.angle_gamma   90.00
#
_symmetry.space_group_name_H-M   'P 1'
#
loop_
_entity.id
_entity.type
_entity.pdbx_description
1 polymer ?
#
loop_
_entity_poly.entity_id
_entity_poly.type
_entity_poly.pdbx_seq_one_letter_code
_entity_poly.pdbx_strand_id
1 'polypeptide(L)'
;FAAQFIYWFNYSNLGLVVAIDGAQFLSHIGFTGIPLILAFLLLSAILNMFMGSASAKWAIMAPVFIPMFMLLGYHPGFTQAAFRIGDSVTNVITPMMSYFALIVTYAQRYDEKNGIGTIISLMIPYTVVFLLVWAVMMSLWMWLGIPVGFDGPIHLPIAP
;
A
#
# COMPACT_ATOMS: atom_id res chain seq x y z
N PHE A 1 -20.24 0.01 6.86
CA PHE A 1 -19.30 -0.83 7.64
C PHE A 1 -17.99 -0.13 7.95
N ALA A 2 -17.21 0.37 6.96
CA ALA A 2 -15.94 1.07 7.23
C ALA A 2 -16.07 2.20 8.28
N ALA A 3 -17.04 3.11 8.12
CA ALA A 3 -17.28 4.18 9.09
C ALA A 3 -17.59 3.65 10.52
N GLN A 4 -18.33 2.54 10.63
CA GLN A 4 -18.64 1.92 11.91
C GLN A 4 -17.40 1.25 12.52
N PHE A 5 -16.61 0.52 11.71
CA PHE A 5 -15.34 -0.06 12.15
C PHE A 5 -14.40 1.03 12.70
N ILE A 6 -14.19 2.11 11.94
CA ILE A 6 -13.34 3.24 12.36
C ILE A 6 -13.87 3.85 13.67
N TYR A 7 -15.18 4.06 13.78
CA TYR A 7 -15.80 4.60 15.00
C TYR A 7 -15.54 3.70 16.21
N TRP A 8 -15.86 2.41 16.13
CA TRP A 8 -15.69 1.47 17.24
C TRP A 8 -14.21 1.20 17.57
N PHE A 9 -13.34 1.22 16.57
CA PHE A 9 -11.89 1.04 16.75
C PHE A 9 -11.25 2.23 17.48
N ASN A 10 -11.74 3.45 17.22
CA ASN A 10 -11.36 4.64 17.99
C ASN A 10 -12.01 4.64 19.37
N TYR A 11 -13.32 4.36 19.47
CA TYR A 11 -14.06 4.36 20.75
C TYR A 11 -13.48 3.37 21.77
N SER A 12 -13.06 2.19 21.31
CA SER A 12 -12.44 1.16 22.15
C SER A 12 -10.97 1.43 22.52
N ASN A 13 -10.37 2.50 21.97
CA ASN A 13 -8.93 2.80 22.05
C ASN A 13 -8.01 1.72 21.47
N LEU A 14 -8.53 0.67 20.84
CA LEU A 14 -7.72 -0.38 20.22
C LEU A 14 -6.81 0.18 19.13
N GLY A 15 -7.30 1.15 18.35
CA GLY A 15 -6.46 1.81 17.35
C GLY A 15 -5.28 2.57 17.93
N LEU A 16 -5.48 3.23 19.06
CA LEU A 16 -4.43 3.96 19.75
C LEU A 16 -3.39 3.00 20.35
N VAL A 17 -3.84 1.92 21.00
CA VAL A 17 -2.94 0.88 21.56
C VAL A 17 -2.10 0.24 20.46
N VAL A 18 -2.73 -0.23 19.37
CA VAL A 18 -2.00 -0.86 18.25
C VAL A 18 -1.02 0.11 17.59
N ALA A 19 -1.40 1.37 17.43
CA ALA A 19 -0.53 2.38 16.85
C ALA A 19 0.70 2.68 17.73
N ILE A 20 0.50 2.85 19.03
CA ILE A 20 1.59 3.13 19.98
C ILE A 20 2.52 1.93 20.10
N ASP A 21 1.98 0.74 20.37
CA ASP A 21 2.78 -0.47 20.55
C ASP A 21 3.54 -0.83 19.27
N GLY A 22 2.89 -0.67 18.10
CA GLY A 22 3.53 -0.89 16.81
C GLY A 22 4.62 0.14 16.52
N ALA A 23 4.37 1.43 16.75
CA ALA A 23 5.39 2.47 16.56
C ALA A 23 6.58 2.28 17.51
N GLN A 24 6.32 1.94 18.78
CA GLN A 24 7.37 1.61 19.74
C GLN A 24 8.17 0.40 19.26
N PHE A 25 7.52 -0.70 18.89
CA PHE A 25 8.21 -1.89 18.40
C PHE A 25 9.13 -1.55 17.22
N LEU A 26 8.61 -0.87 16.20
CA LEU A 26 9.37 -0.49 15.01
C LEU A 26 10.53 0.45 15.33
N SER A 27 10.33 1.41 16.22
CA SER A 27 11.36 2.34 16.68
C SER A 27 12.47 1.62 17.47
N HIS A 28 12.11 0.71 18.39
CA HIS A 28 13.08 -0.03 19.22
C HIS A 28 14.01 -0.92 18.39
N ILE A 29 13.50 -1.53 17.32
CA ILE A 29 14.33 -2.34 16.40
C ILE A 29 15.04 -1.48 15.34
N GLY A 30 14.87 -0.16 15.36
CA GLY A 30 15.44 0.77 14.39
C GLY A 30 14.85 0.67 12.98
N PHE A 31 13.68 0.02 12.82
CA PHE A 31 13.05 -0.19 11.52
C PHE A 31 12.24 1.03 11.10
N THR A 32 12.95 2.02 10.58
CA THR A 32 12.40 3.30 10.09
C THR A 32 12.97 3.63 8.71
N GLY A 33 12.62 4.79 8.16
CA GLY A 33 13.18 5.28 6.91
C GLY A 33 12.65 4.54 5.68
N ILE A 34 13.50 4.50 4.65
CA ILE A 34 13.21 3.84 3.37
C ILE A 34 12.81 2.36 3.56
N PRO A 35 13.53 1.53 4.37
CA PRO A 35 13.16 0.13 4.57
C PRO A 35 11.71 -0.07 5.07
N LEU A 36 11.26 0.77 6.00
CA LEU A 36 9.90 0.72 6.54
C LEU A 36 8.85 1.00 5.46
N ILE A 37 9.08 2.05 4.66
CA ILE A 37 8.15 2.46 3.60
C ILE A 37 8.08 1.42 2.49
N LEU A 38 9.21 0.83 2.12
CA LEU A 38 9.24 -0.26 1.13
C LEU A 38 8.54 -1.51 1.66
N ALA A 39 8.72 -1.87 2.93
CA ALA A 39 8.00 -2.98 3.54
C ALA A 39 6.47 -2.74 3.56
N PHE A 40 6.04 -1.51 3.84
CA PHE A 40 4.62 -1.14 3.80
C PHE A 40 4.03 -1.18 2.39
N LEU A 41 4.78 -0.71 1.39
CA LEU A 41 4.43 -0.82 -0.03
C LEU A 41 4.26 -2.29 -0.42
N LEU A 42 5.21 -3.15 -0.05
CA LEU A 42 5.15 -4.59 -0.32
C LEU A 42 3.96 -5.25 0.38
N LEU A 43 3.67 -4.87 1.64
CA LEU A 43 2.49 -5.34 2.35
C LEU A 43 1.20 -4.99 1.59
N SER A 44 1.07 -3.74 1.11
CA SER A 44 -0.08 -3.31 0.31
C SER A 44 -0.19 -4.13 -1.00
N ALA A 45 0.93 -4.35 -1.68
CA ALA A 45 0.99 -5.16 -2.90
C ALA A 45 0.56 -6.62 -2.68
N ILE A 46 0.95 -7.23 -1.56
CA ILE A 46 0.54 -8.59 -1.18
C ILE A 46 -0.96 -8.62 -0.86
N LEU A 47 -1.45 -7.68 -0.05
CA LEU A 47 -2.88 -7.61 0.30
C LEU A 47 -3.77 -7.42 -0.93
N ASN A 48 -3.30 -6.69 -1.94
CA ASN A 48 -4.02 -6.52 -3.19
C ASN A 48 -4.28 -7.83 -3.96
N MET A 49 -3.45 -8.86 -3.78
CA MET A 49 -3.72 -10.17 -4.38
C MET A 49 -4.96 -10.85 -3.81
N PHE A 50 -5.34 -10.54 -2.56
CA PHE A 50 -6.50 -11.14 -1.88
C PHE A 50 -7.75 -10.25 -1.92
N MET A 51 -7.56 -8.94 -2.04
CA MET A 51 -8.64 -7.96 -2.02
C MET A 51 -8.44 -6.92 -3.11
N GLY A 52 -9.15 -7.07 -4.24
CA GLY A 52 -9.00 -6.16 -5.39
C GLY A 52 -9.54 -4.73 -5.16
N SER A 53 -10.34 -4.51 -4.11
CA SER A 53 -10.88 -3.18 -3.81
C SER A 53 -9.90 -2.32 -3.01
N ALA A 54 -9.36 -1.28 -3.66
CA ALA A 54 -8.47 -0.30 -3.03
C ALA A 54 -9.11 0.37 -1.80
N SER A 55 -10.38 0.76 -1.91
CA SER A 55 -11.11 1.41 -0.81
C SER A 55 -11.36 0.47 0.36
N ALA A 56 -11.61 -0.82 0.11
CA ALA A 56 -11.79 -1.81 1.17
C ALA A 56 -10.50 -2.07 1.94
N LYS A 57 -9.36 -2.23 1.25
CA LYS A 57 -8.04 -2.37 1.90
C LYS A 57 -7.69 -1.13 2.70
N TRP A 58 -7.84 0.05 2.09
CA TRP A 58 -7.49 1.30 2.75
C TRP A 58 -8.35 1.55 3.98
N ALA A 59 -9.63 1.18 3.96
CA ALA A 59 -10.52 1.30 5.11
C ALA A 59 -10.05 0.49 6.34
N ILE A 60 -9.30 -0.60 6.12
CA ILE A 60 -8.74 -1.44 7.19
C ILE A 60 -7.34 -0.97 7.56
N MET A 61 -6.51 -0.62 6.58
CA MET A 61 -5.10 -0.25 6.80
C MET A 61 -4.96 1.16 7.38
N ALA A 62 -5.72 2.13 6.88
CA ALA A 62 -5.56 3.53 7.27
C ALA A 62 -5.69 3.78 8.78
N PRO A 63 -6.70 3.23 9.48
CA PRO A 63 -6.87 3.46 10.93
C PRO A 63 -5.74 2.89 11.79
N VAL A 64 -4.95 1.93 11.25
CA VAL A 64 -3.85 1.28 11.96
C VAL A 64 -2.52 1.94 11.61
N PHE A 65 -2.22 2.05 10.31
CA PHE A 65 -0.89 2.47 9.84
C PHE A 65 -0.71 3.98 9.80
N ILE A 66 -1.77 4.78 9.59
CA ILE A 66 -1.62 6.25 9.61
C ILE A 66 -1.17 6.72 10.99
N PRO A 67 -1.87 6.41 12.10
CA PRO A 67 -1.45 6.89 13.42
C PRO A 67 -0.07 6.34 13.82
N MET A 68 0.21 5.06 13.51
CA MET A 68 1.51 4.44 13.77
C MET A 68 2.66 5.17 13.06
N PHE A 69 2.50 5.50 11.78
CA PHE A 69 3.55 6.17 11.01
C PHE A 69 3.65 7.65 11.38
N MET A 70 2.56 8.29 11.81
CA MET A 70 2.60 9.64 12.39
C MET A 70 3.43 9.68 13.69
N LEU A 71 3.32 8.66 14.55
CA LEU A 71 4.17 8.54 15.75
C LEU A 71 5.66 8.34 15.40
N LEU A 72 5.94 7.76 14.22
CA LEU A 72 7.29 7.65 13.66
C LEU A 72 7.73 8.89 12.86
N GLY A 73 6.90 9.96 12.85
CA GLY A 73 7.22 11.23 12.23
C GLY A 73 6.91 11.33 10.73
N TYR A 74 6.09 10.45 10.16
CA TYR A 74 5.67 10.53 8.75
C TYR A 74 4.32 11.22 8.59
N HIS A 75 4.22 12.04 7.53
CA HIS A 75 2.96 12.68 7.18
C HIS A 75 1.94 11.64 6.65
N PRO A 76 0.65 11.71 7.02
CA PRO A 76 -0.38 10.77 6.55
C PRO A 76 -0.47 10.66 5.03
N GLY A 77 -0.26 11.77 4.31
CA GLY A 77 -0.26 11.79 2.84
C GLY A 77 0.88 10.94 2.23
N PHE A 78 2.03 10.87 2.90
CA PHE A 78 3.16 10.04 2.45
C PHE A 78 2.86 8.55 2.66
N THR A 79 2.27 8.19 3.80
CA THR A 79 1.76 6.83 4.05
C THR A 79 0.71 6.43 3.01
N GLN A 80 -0.20 7.33 2.66
CA GLN A 80 -1.20 7.08 1.62
C GLN A 80 -0.54 6.90 0.24
N ALA A 81 0.47 7.70 -0.10
CA ALA A 81 1.21 7.54 -1.35
C ALA A 81 1.84 6.14 -1.45
N ALA A 82 2.53 5.69 -0.39
CA ALA A 82 3.11 4.34 -0.32
C ALA A 82 2.06 3.24 -0.52
N PHE A 83 0.90 3.38 0.13
CA PHE A 83 -0.21 2.44 -0.04
C PHE A 83 -0.71 2.39 -1.49
N ARG A 84 -0.95 3.55 -2.13
CA ARG A 84 -1.48 3.63 -3.50
C ARG A 84 -0.53 3.01 -4.51
N ILE A 85 0.77 3.18 -4.29
CA ILE A 85 1.80 2.54 -5.11
C ILE A 85 1.67 1.02 -4.99
N GLY A 86 1.74 0.48 -3.76
CA GLY A 86 1.64 -0.97 -3.55
C GLY A 86 0.32 -1.56 -4.06
N ASP A 87 -0.79 -0.87 -3.84
CA ASP A 87 -2.13 -1.26 -4.30
C ASP A 87 -2.22 -1.41 -5.82
N SER A 88 -1.44 -0.62 -6.57
CA SER A 88 -1.49 -0.60 -8.03
C SER A 88 -0.72 -1.74 -8.69
N VAL A 89 0.42 -2.13 -8.12
CA VAL A 89 1.48 -2.89 -8.82
C VAL A 89 1.08 -4.34 -9.11
N THR A 90 0.25 -4.94 -8.26
CA THR A 90 -0.18 -6.34 -8.40
C THR A 90 -1.59 -6.50 -9.02
N ASN A 91 -2.21 -5.40 -9.47
CA ASN A 91 -3.57 -5.45 -10.06
C ASN A 91 -3.66 -6.34 -11.31
N VAL A 92 -2.60 -6.39 -12.10
CA VAL A 92 -2.59 -7.16 -13.37
C VAL A 92 -2.33 -8.66 -13.18
N ILE A 93 -1.87 -9.07 -11.99
CA ILE A 93 -1.61 -10.48 -11.66
C ILE A 93 -2.64 -11.06 -10.67
N THR A 94 -3.57 -10.25 -10.15
CA THR A 94 -4.60 -10.73 -9.23
C THR A 94 -5.84 -11.24 -9.99
N PRO A 95 -6.21 -12.52 -9.84
CA PRO A 95 -7.44 -13.04 -10.43
C PRO A 95 -8.69 -12.48 -9.73
N MET A 96 -8.53 -11.85 -8.57
CA MET A 96 -9.61 -11.23 -7.79
C MET A 96 -10.04 -9.85 -8.35
N MET A 97 -9.33 -9.32 -9.35
CA MET A 97 -9.72 -8.07 -10.02
C MET A 97 -11.01 -8.29 -10.82
N SER A 98 -11.99 -7.41 -10.63
CA SER A 98 -13.32 -7.51 -11.26
C SER A 98 -13.27 -7.56 -12.79
N TYR A 99 -12.24 -6.97 -13.40
CA TYR A 99 -12.02 -6.90 -14.84
C TYR A 99 -11.25 -8.09 -15.41
N PHE A 100 -10.72 -8.99 -14.57
CA PHE A 100 -9.82 -10.05 -14.99
C PHE A 100 -10.48 -11.02 -15.99
N ALA A 101 -11.73 -11.40 -15.73
CA ALA A 101 -12.50 -12.25 -16.64
C ALA A 101 -12.65 -11.62 -18.03
N LEU A 102 -12.92 -10.31 -18.07
CA LEU A 102 -13.03 -9.56 -19.33
C LEU A 102 -11.71 -9.55 -20.09
N ILE A 103 -10.58 -9.36 -19.40
CA ILE A 103 -9.24 -9.39 -20.00
C ILE A 103 -8.96 -10.76 -20.64
N VAL A 104 -9.27 -11.86 -19.93
CA VAL A 104 -9.11 -13.21 -20.46
C VAL A 104 -9.99 -13.43 -21.70
N THR A 105 -11.27 -13.03 -21.67
CA THR A 105 -12.16 -13.15 -22.82
C THR A 105 -11.66 -12.35 -24.02
N TYR A 106 -11.09 -11.16 -23.82
CA TYR A 106 -10.47 -10.40 -24.91
C TYR A 106 -9.22 -11.06 -25.47
N ALA A 107 -8.35 -11.62 -24.62
CA ALA A 107 -7.17 -12.34 -25.07
C ALA A 107 -7.52 -13.61 -25.86
N GLN A 108 -8.60 -14.29 -25.48
CA GLN A 108 -9.13 -15.47 -26.18
C GLN A 108 -9.65 -15.16 -27.59
N ARG A 109 -10.01 -13.90 -27.90
CA ARG A 109 -10.37 -13.51 -29.27
C ARG A 109 -9.19 -13.56 -30.25
N TYR A 110 -7.96 -13.49 -29.74
CA TYR A 110 -6.74 -13.52 -30.57
C TYR A 110 -6.06 -14.88 -30.53
N ASP A 111 -6.06 -15.56 -29.39
CA ASP A 111 -5.60 -16.94 -29.23
C ASP A 111 -6.44 -17.64 -28.16
N GLU A 112 -7.23 -18.63 -28.59
CA GLU A 112 -8.15 -19.39 -27.74
C GLU A 112 -7.45 -20.14 -26.60
N LYS A 113 -6.13 -20.37 -26.70
CA LYS A 113 -5.34 -21.01 -25.64
C LYS A 113 -5.04 -20.09 -24.46
N ASN A 114 -5.30 -18.78 -24.58
CA ASN A 114 -5.11 -17.84 -23.49
C ASN A 114 -6.06 -18.16 -22.33
N GLY A 115 -5.48 -18.53 -21.19
CA GLY A 115 -6.20 -18.75 -19.94
C GLY A 115 -5.73 -17.81 -18.83
N ILE A 116 -6.34 -17.94 -17.65
CA ILE A 116 -5.98 -17.16 -16.45
C ILE A 116 -4.47 -17.27 -16.17
N GLY A 117 -3.92 -18.49 -16.17
CA GLY A 117 -2.49 -18.72 -15.92
C GLY A 117 -1.58 -18.10 -16.98
N THR A 118 -1.99 -18.11 -18.25
CA THR A 118 -1.23 -17.50 -19.35
C THR A 118 -1.11 -15.99 -19.17
N ILE A 119 -2.23 -15.32 -18.85
CA ILE A 119 -2.25 -13.88 -18.60
C ILE A 119 -1.44 -13.52 -17.36
N ILE A 120 -1.62 -14.23 -16.24
CA ILE A 120 -0.84 -13.96 -15.02
C ILE A 120 0.66 -14.13 -15.28
N SER A 121 1.05 -15.24 -15.92
CA SER A 121 2.46 -15.53 -16.22
C SER A 121 3.09 -14.47 -17.12
N LEU A 122 2.33 -13.98 -18.12
CA LEU A 122 2.76 -12.90 -19.00
C LEU A 122 2.93 -11.58 -18.25
N MET A 123 2.10 -11.30 -17.24
CA MET A 123 2.10 -10.05 -16.48
C MET A 123 3.08 -10.03 -15.30
N ILE A 124 3.55 -11.18 -14.80
CA ILE A 124 4.52 -11.26 -13.70
C ILE A 124 5.79 -10.41 -13.97
N PRO A 125 6.47 -10.52 -15.13
CA PRO A 125 7.63 -9.68 -15.42
C PRO A 125 7.33 -8.19 -15.36
N TYR A 126 6.16 -7.76 -15.85
CA TYR A 126 5.71 -6.37 -15.78
C TYR A 126 5.52 -5.93 -14.33
N THR A 127 4.82 -6.73 -13.52
CA THR A 127 4.61 -6.44 -12.10
C THR A 127 5.94 -6.31 -11.35
N VAL A 128 6.91 -7.20 -11.59
CA VAL A 128 8.23 -7.13 -10.94
C VAL A 128 8.98 -5.86 -11.34
N VAL A 129 9.02 -5.53 -12.64
CA VAL A 129 9.71 -4.31 -13.12
C VAL A 129 9.03 -3.06 -12.56
N PHE A 130 7.69 -2.98 -12.62
CA PHE A 130 6.95 -1.86 -12.07
C PHE A 130 7.15 -1.71 -10.55
N LEU A 131 7.19 -2.82 -9.81
CA LEU A 131 7.47 -2.80 -8.38
C LEU A 131 8.84 -2.18 -8.08
N LEU A 132 9.87 -2.61 -8.80
CA LEU A 132 11.23 -2.12 -8.62
C LEU A 132 11.35 -0.64 -8.99
N VAL A 133 10.78 -0.22 -10.13
CA VAL A 133 10.78 1.19 -10.55
C VAL A 133 10.08 2.06 -9.51
N TRP A 134 8.91 1.64 -9.03
CA TRP A 134 8.17 2.38 -8.00
C TRP A 134 8.90 2.40 -6.66
N ALA A 135 9.52 1.29 -6.25
CA ALA A 135 10.32 1.23 -5.03
C ALA A 135 11.53 2.16 -5.09
N VAL A 136 12.27 2.17 -6.20
CA VAL A 136 13.39 3.09 -6.43
C VAL A 136 12.89 4.54 -6.42
N MET A 137 11.81 4.83 -7.14
CA MET A 137 11.27 6.18 -7.20
C MET A 137 10.82 6.66 -5.82
N MET A 138 10.13 5.82 -5.03
CA MET A 138 9.70 6.16 -3.68
C MET A 138 10.88 6.39 -2.74
N SER A 139 11.94 5.58 -2.87
CA SER A 139 13.18 5.73 -2.09
C SER A 139 13.88 7.05 -2.41
N LEU A 140 14.01 7.39 -3.70
CA LEU A 140 14.59 8.65 -4.16
C LEU A 140 13.73 9.84 -3.74
N TRP A 141 12.40 9.73 -3.86
CA TRP A 141 11.48 10.78 -3.44
C TRP A 141 11.64 11.09 -1.95
N MET A 142 11.69 10.04 -1.12
CA MET A 142 11.95 10.15 0.32
C MET A 142 13.29 10.81 0.60
N TRP A 143 14.34 10.37 -0.08
CA TRP A 143 15.70 10.90 0.10
C TRP A 143 15.81 12.38 -0.30
N LEU A 144 15.12 12.78 -1.36
CA LEU A 144 15.07 14.19 -1.82
C LEU A 144 14.17 15.08 -0.95
N GLY A 145 13.36 14.51 -0.06
CA GLY A 145 12.48 15.27 0.83
C GLY A 145 11.35 16.02 0.11
N ILE A 146 11.02 15.64 -1.13
CA ILE A 146 10.04 16.36 -1.95
C ILE A 146 8.63 16.15 -1.35
N PRO A 147 7.86 17.23 -1.10
CA PRO A 147 6.49 17.10 -0.62
C PRO A 147 5.64 16.25 -1.56
N VAL A 148 4.80 15.37 -1.01
CA VAL A 148 3.86 14.54 -1.78
C VAL A 148 2.67 15.34 -2.32
N GLY A 149 2.49 16.57 -1.85
CA GLY A 149 1.45 17.49 -2.30
C GLY A 149 1.53 18.83 -1.57
N PHE A 150 0.56 19.71 -1.86
CA PHE A 150 0.37 20.94 -1.08
C PHE A 150 0.12 20.58 0.39
N ASP A 151 0.90 21.19 1.28
CA ASP A 151 0.88 20.89 2.72
C ASP A 151 1.10 19.39 3.03
N GLY A 152 1.83 18.68 2.17
CA GLY A 152 2.13 17.27 2.32
C GLY A 152 3.63 17.01 2.41
N PRO A 153 4.34 17.48 3.45
CA PRO A 153 5.74 17.13 3.64
C PRO A 153 5.90 15.61 3.82
N ILE A 154 7.11 15.08 3.68
CA ILE A 154 7.36 13.66 3.94
C ILE A 154 7.32 13.38 5.45
N HIS A 155 7.96 14.25 6.21
CA HIS A 155 8.03 14.19 7.65
C HIS A 155 7.11 15.21 8.29
N LEU A 156 6.50 14.85 9.41
CA LEU A 156 5.82 15.81 10.26
C LEU A 156 6.86 16.76 10.89
N PRO A 157 6.52 18.04 11.11
CA PRO A 157 7.37 18.93 11.86
C PRO A 157 7.64 18.33 13.24
N ILE A 158 8.90 18.39 13.67
CA ILE A 158 9.29 18.01 15.03
C ILE A 158 8.49 18.93 15.96
N ALA A 159 7.65 18.35 16.83
CA ALA A 159 6.95 19.13 17.83
C ALA A 159 7.99 19.84 18.71
N PRO A 160 7.84 21.15 18.98
CA PRO A 160 8.77 21.91 19.82
C PRO A 160 8.87 21.35 21.24
#